data_AF-A0A496BFQ5-F1
#
_entry.id   AF-A0A496BFQ5-F1
#
_cell.length_a   1.000
_cell.length_b   1.000
_cell.length_c   1.000
_cell.angle_alpha   90.00
_cell.angle_beta   90.00
_cell.angle_gamma   90.00
#
_symmetry.space_group_name_H-M   'P 1'
#
loop_
_entity.id
_entity.type
_entity.pdbx_description
1 polymer ?
#
loop_
_entity_poly.entity_id
_entity_poly.type
_entity_poly.pdbx_seq_one_letter_code
_entity_poly.pdbx_strand_id
1 'polypeptide(L)'
;MHRHRVTLSTYRIDVGLQYLLSDQWMLQANVPYAVKDQDASIEWLDPVSPEDEQAILRSRDIHHRDETYTGLSDADVFLGYKFRGLFKTGDNLFARFGTTVPIGRTEENPWKLGDAGIEHLHIQFGTGTFNPVANLQYSLPLFGSGTINASARGMFPFYENSKTYRGPIELSYTAGFMYRLLNWLSFNGNYLGFYQSAAAWDGERDINTGLRYSMAALGMSLATLDGIVVSANVMFPLTQETLYDEGDAIEFGNLVSLTTTYSF
;
A
#
# COMPACT_ATOMS: atom_id res chain seq x y z
N MET A 1 -7.17 33.60 1.79
CA MET A 1 -6.36 32.37 1.57
C MET A 1 -7.25 31.17 1.85
N HIS A 2 -7.05 30.07 1.13
CA HIS A 2 -7.78 28.81 1.33
C HIS A 2 -6.78 27.65 1.26
N ARG A 3 -7.17 26.49 1.79
CA ARG A 3 -6.39 25.26 1.72
C ARG A 3 -7.30 24.12 1.30
N HIS A 4 -6.87 23.32 0.33
CA HIS A 4 -7.51 22.05 0.04
C HIS A 4 -7.05 21.00 1.04
N ARG A 5 -7.99 20.25 1.58
CA ARG A 5 -7.72 19.10 2.43
C ARG A 5 -8.29 17.87 1.75
N VAL A 6 -7.42 16.92 1.43
CA VAL A 6 -7.79 15.67 0.79
C VAL A 6 -7.40 14.52 1.69
N THR A 7 -8.35 13.70 2.10
CA THR A 7 -8.10 12.48 2.87
C THR A 7 -8.42 11.26 2.01
N LEU A 8 -7.58 10.23 2.07
CA LEU A 8 -7.77 8.98 1.34
C LEU A 8 -7.81 7.80 2.30
N SER A 9 -9.00 7.25 2.50
CA SER A 9 -9.19 5.98 3.20
C SER A 9 -9.10 4.81 2.22
N THR A 10 -8.55 3.68 2.65
CA THR A 10 -8.36 2.52 1.76
C THR A 10 -8.93 1.25 2.36
N TYR A 11 -9.72 0.52 1.59
CA TYR A 11 -10.14 -0.84 1.89
C TYR A 11 -9.47 -1.77 0.88
N ARG A 12 -8.69 -2.72 1.38
CA ARG A 12 -7.90 -3.62 0.55
C ARG A 12 -8.29 -5.06 0.81
N ILE A 13 -8.50 -5.81 -0.26
CA ILE A 13 -8.73 -7.25 -0.24
C ILE A 13 -7.57 -7.91 -0.97
N ASP A 14 -6.88 -8.82 -0.31
CA ASP A 14 -5.75 -9.57 -0.89
C ASP A 14 -6.09 -11.05 -0.96
N VAL A 15 -5.96 -11.64 -2.14
CA VAL A 15 -6.06 -13.09 -2.34
C VAL A 15 -4.67 -13.66 -2.62
N GLY A 16 -4.15 -14.43 -1.68
CA GLY A 16 -2.86 -15.10 -1.73
C GLY A 16 -2.97 -16.58 -2.06
N LEU A 17 -2.14 -17.05 -2.97
CA LEU A 17 -1.97 -18.46 -3.30
C LEU A 17 -0.52 -18.86 -3.00
N GLN A 18 -0.33 -19.98 -2.30
CA GLN A 18 0.98 -20.48 -1.91
C GLN A 18 1.13 -21.94 -2.33
N TYR A 19 2.14 -22.25 -3.13
CA TYR A 19 2.44 -23.63 -3.53
C TYR A 19 3.78 -24.05 -2.92
N LEU A 20 3.77 -25.07 -2.06
CA LEU A 20 4.98 -25.62 -1.45
C LEU A 20 5.70 -26.52 -2.45
N LEU A 21 6.85 -26.05 -2.95
CA LEU A 21 7.75 -26.86 -3.78
C LEU A 21 8.53 -27.86 -2.91
N SER A 22 8.87 -27.45 -1.69
CA SER A 22 9.45 -28.28 -0.65
C SER A 22 9.12 -27.71 0.74
N ASP A 23 9.73 -28.25 1.79
CA ASP A 23 9.66 -27.71 3.14
C ASP A 23 10.32 -26.32 3.29
N GLN A 24 11.18 -25.95 2.34
CA GLN A 24 11.93 -24.69 2.30
C GLN A 24 11.49 -23.77 1.16
N TRP A 25 11.17 -24.32 0.00
CA TRP A 25 10.83 -23.55 -1.20
C TRP A 25 9.33 -23.39 -1.40
N MET A 26 8.91 -22.19 -1.80
CA MET A 26 7.50 -21.86 -2.01
C MET A 26 7.34 -20.90 -3.20
N LEU A 27 6.35 -21.16 -4.06
CA LEU A 27 5.84 -20.18 -5.01
C LEU A 27 4.67 -19.43 -4.39
N GLN A 28 4.59 -18.13 -4.63
CA GLN A 28 3.53 -17.28 -4.12
C GLN A 28 2.97 -16.37 -5.21
N ALA A 29 1.65 -16.20 -5.22
CA ALA A 29 1.00 -15.15 -5.97
C ALA A 29 0.03 -14.41 -5.04
N ASN A 30 -0.01 -13.08 -5.11
CA ASN A 30 -0.95 -12.26 -4.35
C ASN A 30 -1.65 -11.29 -5.29
N VAL A 31 -2.99 -11.33 -5.31
CA VAL A 31 -3.82 -10.46 -6.14
C VAL A 31 -4.57 -9.48 -5.24
N PRO A 32 -4.15 -8.21 -5.20
CA PRO A 32 -4.83 -7.15 -4.47
C PRO A 32 -5.99 -6.54 -5.26
N TYR A 33 -7.08 -6.27 -4.56
CA TYR A 33 -8.16 -5.37 -4.97
C TYR A 33 -8.27 -4.25 -3.94
N ALA A 34 -8.34 -3.00 -4.39
CA ALA A 34 -8.43 -1.86 -3.52
C ALA A 34 -9.67 -1.01 -3.83
N VAL A 35 -10.23 -0.45 -2.78
CA VAL A 35 -11.21 0.63 -2.77
C VAL A 35 -10.53 1.81 -2.09
N LYS A 36 -10.37 2.91 -2.80
CA LYS A 36 -9.75 4.14 -2.32
C LYS A 36 -10.84 5.21 -2.25
N ASP A 37 -11.20 5.60 -1.05
CA ASP A 37 -12.27 6.56 -0.78
C ASP A 37 -11.66 7.92 -0.48
N GLN A 38 -11.85 8.86 -1.40
CA GLN A 38 -11.29 10.20 -1.32
C GLN A 38 -12.35 11.18 -0.82
N ASP A 39 -12.02 11.94 0.22
CA ASP A 39 -12.81 13.06 0.74
C ASP A 39 -12.00 14.35 0.53
N ALA A 40 -12.60 15.35 -0.11
CA ALA A 40 -11.98 16.61 -0.49
C ALA A 40 -12.78 17.80 0.05
N SER A 41 -12.18 18.54 0.98
CA SER A 41 -12.78 19.72 1.59
C SER A 41 -11.92 20.97 1.39
N ILE A 42 -12.54 22.14 1.50
CA ILE A 42 -11.86 23.43 1.49
C ILE A 42 -11.90 24.00 2.90
N GLU A 43 -10.74 24.35 3.42
CA GLU A 43 -10.59 25.16 4.62
C GLU A 43 -10.37 26.63 4.23
N TRP A 44 -11.30 27.49 4.63
CA TRP A 44 -11.23 28.92 4.39
C TRP A 44 -10.43 29.61 5.49
N LEU A 45 -9.24 30.12 5.15
CA LEU A 45 -8.34 30.79 6.10
C LEU A 45 -8.61 32.30 6.18
N ASP A 46 -9.09 32.91 5.08
CA ASP A 46 -9.56 34.29 5.05
C ASP A 46 -10.88 34.40 4.25
N PRO A 47 -11.65 35.49 4.45
CA PRO A 47 -12.79 35.80 3.58
C PRO A 47 -12.35 35.91 2.11
N VAL A 48 -13.12 35.31 1.21
CA VAL A 48 -12.92 35.37 -0.25
C VAL A 48 -14.08 36.09 -0.90
N SER A 49 -13.86 36.69 -2.07
CA SER A 49 -14.96 37.25 -2.86
C SER A 49 -15.86 36.13 -3.40
N PRO A 50 -17.14 36.38 -3.69
CA PRO A 50 -18.01 35.37 -4.29
C PRO A 50 -17.52 34.83 -5.65
N GLU A 51 -16.76 35.63 -6.40
CA GLU A 51 -16.17 35.21 -7.67
C GLU A 51 -14.98 34.27 -7.46
N ASP A 52 -14.11 34.61 -6.51
CA ASP A 52 -12.99 33.76 -6.12
C ASP A 52 -13.48 32.44 -5.50
N GLU A 53 -14.52 32.49 -4.68
CA GLU A 53 -15.13 31.29 -4.08
C GLU A 53 -15.60 30.32 -5.16
N GLN A 54 -16.28 30.80 -6.20
CA GLN A 54 -16.73 29.99 -7.31
C GLN A 54 -15.56 29.44 -8.15
N ALA A 55 -14.48 30.20 -8.31
CA ALA A 55 -13.27 29.71 -8.98
C ALA A 55 -12.57 28.62 -8.18
N ILE A 56 -12.48 28.78 -6.86
CA ILE A 56 -11.87 27.82 -5.93
C ILE A 56 -12.66 26.52 -5.91
N LEU A 57 -14.00 26.60 -5.82
CA LEU A 57 -14.87 25.41 -5.87
C LEU A 57 -14.73 24.66 -7.19
N ARG A 58 -14.71 25.36 -8.34
CA ARG A 58 -14.47 24.72 -9.64
C ARG A 58 -13.09 24.07 -9.72
N SER A 59 -12.06 24.72 -9.19
CA SER A 59 -10.70 24.17 -9.14
C SER A 59 -10.65 22.89 -8.30
N ARG A 60 -11.27 22.89 -7.11
CA ARG A 60 -11.43 21.69 -6.30
C ARG A 60 -12.13 20.60 -7.10
N ASP A 61 -13.27 20.88 -7.72
CA ASP A 61 -14.09 19.84 -8.37
C ASP A 61 -13.39 19.17 -9.57
N ILE A 62 -12.39 19.81 -10.19
CA ILE A 62 -11.61 19.21 -11.27
C ILE A 62 -10.27 18.57 -10.80
N HIS A 63 -9.77 18.91 -9.60
CA HIS A 63 -8.46 18.44 -9.07
C HIS A 63 -8.57 17.51 -7.85
N HIS A 64 -9.56 17.70 -6.97
CA HIS A 64 -9.76 16.98 -5.71
C HIS A 64 -11.26 16.77 -5.44
N ARG A 65 -11.78 15.59 -5.77
CA ARG A 65 -13.22 15.26 -5.62
C ARG A 65 -13.50 14.30 -4.48
N ASP A 66 -14.72 14.38 -3.98
CA ASP A 66 -15.34 13.31 -3.20
C ASP A 66 -15.68 12.16 -4.16
N GLU A 67 -14.84 11.13 -4.18
CA GLU A 67 -15.00 10.02 -5.12
C GLU A 67 -14.38 8.73 -4.58
N THR A 68 -15.07 7.62 -4.81
CA THR A 68 -14.59 6.28 -4.48
C THR A 68 -14.04 5.60 -5.73
N TYR A 69 -12.74 5.31 -5.71
CA TYR A 69 -12.05 4.60 -6.80
C TYR A 69 -11.89 3.13 -6.45
N THR A 70 -12.12 2.23 -7.41
CA THR A 70 -11.95 0.79 -7.19
C THR A 70 -11.21 0.11 -8.32
N GLY A 71 -10.46 -0.94 -7.99
CA GLY A 71 -9.71 -1.68 -9.00
C GLY A 71 -8.75 -2.70 -8.42
N LEU A 72 -8.28 -3.59 -9.30
CA LEU A 72 -7.13 -4.43 -9.01
C LEU A 72 -5.88 -3.56 -8.90
N SER A 73 -5.00 -3.88 -7.96
CA SER A 73 -3.62 -3.39 -7.98
C SER A 73 -2.71 -4.43 -8.64
N ASP A 74 -1.47 -4.04 -8.95
CA ASP A 74 -0.49 -4.97 -9.52
C ASP A 74 -0.32 -6.20 -8.62
N ALA A 75 -0.36 -7.39 -9.22
CA ALA A 75 -0.25 -8.65 -8.50
C ALA A 75 1.21 -9.00 -8.22
N ASP A 76 1.51 -9.51 -7.05
CA ASP A 76 2.87 -10.00 -6.75
C ASP A 76 3.00 -11.47 -7.17
N VAL A 77 4.12 -11.84 -7.79
CA VAL A 77 4.53 -13.24 -7.99
C VAL A 77 5.94 -13.43 -7.43
N PHE A 78 6.11 -14.42 -6.53
CA PHE A 78 7.34 -14.67 -5.79
C PHE A 78 7.82 -16.11 -5.89
N LEU A 79 9.14 -16.26 -5.88
CA LEU A 79 9.81 -17.45 -5.36
C LEU A 79 10.34 -17.12 -3.95
N GLY A 80 10.05 -18.00 -2.99
CA GLY A 80 10.46 -17.84 -1.60
C GLY A 80 11.27 -19.00 -1.06
N TYR A 81 12.16 -18.70 -0.12
CA TYR A 81 12.98 -19.66 0.62
C TYR A 81 12.90 -19.42 2.13
N LYS A 82 12.60 -20.48 2.89
CA LYS A 82 12.48 -20.47 4.35
C LYS A 82 13.75 -20.97 5.01
N PHE A 83 14.44 -20.07 5.72
CA PHE A 83 15.48 -20.41 6.68
C PHE A 83 14.82 -20.67 8.04
N ARG A 84 15.19 -21.77 8.70
CA ARG A 84 14.69 -22.14 10.04
C ARG A 84 15.83 -22.15 11.05
N GLY A 85 15.60 -21.62 12.24
CA GLY A 85 16.61 -21.62 13.29
C GLY A 85 17.83 -20.75 12.98
N LEU A 86 17.61 -19.59 12.36
CA LEU A 86 18.68 -18.68 11.93
C LEU A 86 19.40 -18.06 13.14
N PHE A 87 18.65 -17.61 14.16
CA PHE A 87 19.19 -17.02 15.38
C PHE A 87 18.79 -17.80 16.64
N LYS A 88 17.62 -18.45 16.63
CA LYS A 88 17.07 -19.23 17.74
C LYS A 88 16.27 -20.42 17.22
N THR A 89 16.34 -21.55 17.91
CA THR A 89 15.49 -22.72 17.63
C THR A 89 14.01 -22.32 17.53
N GLY A 90 13.39 -22.67 16.41
CA GLY A 90 11.98 -22.41 16.12
C GLY A 90 11.68 -21.06 15.47
N ASP A 91 12.66 -20.17 15.34
CA ASP A 91 12.51 -18.99 14.49
C ASP A 91 12.46 -19.38 13.00
N ASN A 92 11.98 -18.45 12.19
CA ASN A 92 12.08 -18.56 10.75
C ASN A 92 12.30 -17.21 10.09
N LEU A 93 13.13 -17.20 9.04
CA LEU A 93 13.24 -16.12 8.08
C LEU A 93 12.71 -16.64 6.74
N PHE A 94 11.74 -15.94 6.16
CA PHE A 94 11.25 -16.20 4.83
C PHE A 94 11.69 -15.08 3.90
N ALA A 95 12.60 -15.40 2.98
CA ALA A 95 13.05 -14.49 1.95
C ALA A 95 12.32 -14.78 0.65
N ARG A 96 11.79 -13.75 0.01
CA ARG A 96 11.03 -13.81 -1.22
C ARG A 96 11.60 -12.83 -2.23
N PHE A 97 11.73 -13.26 -3.48
CA PHE A 97 12.13 -12.42 -4.59
C PHE A 97 11.23 -12.72 -5.79
N GLY A 98 10.89 -11.70 -6.55
CA GLY A 98 9.89 -11.83 -7.58
C GLY A 98 9.62 -10.53 -8.32
N THR A 99 8.43 -10.43 -8.88
CA THR A 99 8.02 -9.27 -9.66
C THR A 99 6.53 -8.97 -9.49
N THR A 100 6.15 -7.73 -9.73
CA THR A 100 4.76 -7.34 -9.95
C THR A 100 4.31 -7.74 -11.36
N VAL A 101 3.04 -8.10 -11.52
CA VAL A 101 2.36 -8.27 -12.80
C VAL A 101 1.44 -7.06 -13.01
N PRO A 102 1.58 -6.31 -14.12
CA PRO A 102 0.91 -5.03 -14.31
C PRO A 102 -0.56 -5.19 -14.71
N ILE A 103 -1.38 -5.64 -13.77
CA ILE A 103 -2.84 -5.78 -13.95
C ILE A 103 -3.61 -4.58 -13.38
N GLY A 104 -2.94 -3.71 -12.62
CA GLY A 104 -3.53 -2.50 -12.08
C GLY A 104 -3.77 -1.45 -13.15
N ARG A 105 -4.87 -0.71 -13.02
CA ARG A 105 -5.19 0.40 -13.92
C ARG A 105 -4.15 1.52 -13.78
N THR A 106 -3.76 2.08 -14.93
CA THR A 106 -2.91 3.27 -15.03
C THR A 106 -3.68 4.44 -15.63
N GLU A 107 -3.45 5.64 -15.12
CA GLU A 107 -4.04 6.90 -15.64
C GLU A 107 -3.09 7.62 -16.59
N GLU A 108 -3.63 8.52 -17.41
CA GLU A 108 -2.83 9.45 -18.22
C GLU A 108 -2.06 10.44 -17.33
N ASN A 109 -1.08 11.15 -17.89
CA ASN A 109 -0.31 12.16 -17.17
C ASN A 109 -1.25 13.26 -16.63
N PRO A 110 -1.45 13.36 -15.30
CA PRO A 110 -2.42 14.27 -14.71
C PRO A 110 -2.01 15.73 -14.89
N TRP A 111 -0.72 16.02 -15.04
CA TRP A 111 -0.20 17.37 -15.23
C TRP A 111 -0.57 17.92 -16.61
N LYS A 112 -0.42 17.09 -17.67
CA LYS A 112 -0.84 17.46 -19.03
C LYS A 112 -2.36 17.70 -19.12
N LEU A 113 -3.16 16.94 -18.37
CA LEU A 113 -4.62 17.12 -18.30
C LEU A 113 -5.00 18.36 -17.49
N GLY A 114 -4.33 18.60 -16.36
CA GLY A 114 -4.50 19.79 -15.52
C GLY A 114 -4.22 21.09 -16.29
N ASP A 115 -3.11 21.13 -17.04
CA ASP A 115 -2.76 22.28 -17.92
C ASP A 115 -3.83 22.55 -18.99
N ALA A 116 -4.53 21.50 -19.43
CA ALA A 116 -5.63 21.61 -20.40
C ALA A 116 -6.99 21.93 -19.75
N GLY A 117 -7.06 22.06 -18.42
CA GLY A 117 -8.32 22.23 -17.69
C GLY A 117 -9.24 21.02 -17.78
N ILE A 118 -8.67 19.84 -18.04
CA ILE A 118 -9.39 18.58 -18.15
C ILE A 118 -9.34 17.86 -16.81
N GLU A 119 -10.47 17.26 -16.47
CA GLU A 119 -10.61 16.36 -15.34
C GLU A 119 -9.51 15.28 -15.32
N HIS A 120 -8.85 15.08 -14.17
CA HIS A 120 -7.75 14.13 -14.06
C HIS A 120 -7.63 13.51 -12.67
N LEU A 121 -6.86 12.41 -12.59
CA LEU A 121 -6.69 11.60 -11.40
C LEU A 121 -5.20 11.38 -11.09
N HIS A 122 -4.79 11.72 -9.87
CA HIS A 122 -3.43 11.50 -9.37
C HIS A 122 -3.24 10.12 -8.70
N ILE A 123 -4.27 9.27 -8.74
CA ILE A 123 -4.28 7.95 -8.11
C ILE A 123 -4.03 6.86 -9.14
N GLN A 124 -2.92 6.14 -8.99
CA GLN A 124 -2.61 4.94 -9.77
C GLN A 124 -3.01 3.67 -8.98
N PHE A 125 -3.51 2.64 -9.67
CA PHE A 125 -3.73 1.31 -9.05
C PHE A 125 -2.56 0.37 -9.30
N GLY A 126 -1.85 0.57 -10.40
CA GLY A 126 -0.64 -0.14 -10.75
C GLY A 126 0.37 0.81 -11.41
N THR A 127 1.54 0.30 -11.67
CA THR A 127 2.61 1.03 -12.37
C THR A 127 2.54 0.85 -13.88
N GLY A 128 1.84 -0.18 -14.37
CA GLY A 128 1.88 -0.57 -15.77
C GLY A 128 3.18 -1.27 -16.18
N THR A 129 4.03 -1.64 -15.21
CA THR A 129 5.33 -2.27 -15.43
C THR A 129 5.50 -3.53 -14.57
N PHE A 130 6.34 -4.45 -15.04
CA PHE A 130 6.88 -5.51 -14.21
C PHE A 130 8.02 -4.94 -13.36
N ASN A 131 7.81 -4.86 -12.06
CA ASN A 131 8.78 -4.29 -11.11
C ASN A 131 9.40 -5.41 -10.30
N PRO A 132 10.73 -5.47 -10.16
CA PRO A 132 11.36 -6.33 -9.17
C PRO A 132 10.84 -6.03 -7.76
N VAL A 133 10.55 -7.10 -7.02
CA VAL A 133 10.10 -7.02 -5.64
C VAL A 133 10.91 -8.01 -4.79
N ALA A 134 11.34 -7.54 -3.63
CA ALA A 134 11.96 -8.37 -2.61
C ALA A 134 11.19 -8.23 -1.30
N ASN A 135 11.01 -9.34 -0.58
CA ASN A 135 10.39 -9.33 0.73
C ASN A 135 11.14 -10.25 1.70
N LEU A 136 11.39 -9.74 2.91
CA LEU A 136 11.94 -10.49 4.02
C LEU A 136 10.90 -10.49 5.14
N GLN A 137 10.63 -11.66 5.72
CA GLN A 137 9.76 -11.79 6.88
C GLN A 137 10.43 -12.68 7.92
N TYR A 138 10.58 -12.18 9.14
CA TYR A 138 11.16 -12.91 10.25
C TYR A 138 10.11 -13.10 11.34
N SER A 139 10.03 -14.33 11.87
CA SER A 139 9.12 -14.72 12.93
C SER A 139 9.89 -15.40 14.05
N LEU A 140 9.76 -14.86 15.26
CA LEU A 140 10.41 -15.33 16.47
C LEU A 140 9.36 -15.81 17.48
N PRO A 141 9.27 -17.12 17.77
CA PRO A 141 8.39 -17.62 18.81
C PRO A 141 8.86 -17.15 20.19
N LEU A 142 7.91 -16.65 20.98
CA LEU A 142 8.08 -16.33 22.39
C LEU A 142 7.59 -17.50 23.27
N PHE A 143 7.78 -17.40 24.58
CA PHE A 143 7.19 -18.37 25.51
C PHE A 143 5.66 -18.36 25.43
N GLY A 144 5.04 -19.54 25.46
CA GLY A 144 3.60 -19.71 25.33
C GLY A 144 3.11 -19.56 23.89
N SER A 145 2.03 -18.81 23.69
CA SER A 145 1.36 -18.64 22.38
C SER A 145 1.75 -17.35 21.64
N GLY A 146 2.81 -16.67 22.07
CA GLY A 146 3.26 -15.40 21.49
C GLY A 146 4.27 -15.58 20.36
N THR A 147 4.26 -14.68 19.38
CA THR A 147 5.28 -14.59 18.32
C THR A 147 5.55 -13.12 18.02
N ILE A 148 6.82 -12.75 17.88
CA ILE A 148 7.21 -11.44 17.32
C ILE A 148 7.42 -11.64 15.82
N ASN A 149 6.91 -10.71 15.03
CA ASN A 149 7.09 -10.69 13.59
C ASN A 149 7.69 -9.37 13.15
N ALA A 150 8.60 -9.43 12.19
CA ALA A 150 9.08 -8.26 11.47
C ALA A 150 9.12 -8.58 9.98
N SER A 151 8.87 -7.59 9.13
CA SER A 151 9.01 -7.75 7.69
C SER A 151 9.47 -6.47 7.01
N ALA A 152 10.07 -6.62 5.84
CA ALA A 152 10.39 -5.52 4.94
C ALA A 152 10.09 -5.95 3.50
N ARG A 153 9.46 -5.09 2.71
CA ARG A 153 9.18 -5.28 1.28
C ARG A 153 9.71 -4.07 0.51
N GLY A 154 10.53 -4.31 -0.51
CA GLY A 154 10.95 -3.29 -1.47
C GLY A 154 10.37 -3.57 -2.86
N MET A 155 9.88 -2.54 -3.54
CA MET A 155 9.48 -2.57 -4.96
C MET A 155 10.29 -1.55 -5.74
N PHE A 156 10.83 -1.96 -6.90
CA PHE A 156 11.81 -1.18 -7.64
C PHE A 156 11.41 -0.99 -9.12
N PRO A 157 10.54 -0.02 -9.43
CA PRO A 157 10.21 0.33 -10.81
C PRO A 157 11.36 1.07 -11.49
N PHE A 158 11.92 0.47 -12.55
CA PHE A 158 13.12 0.98 -13.22
C PHE A 158 12.87 1.66 -14.57
N TYR A 159 11.67 1.52 -15.14
CA TYR A 159 11.34 2.03 -16.48
C TYR A 159 9.91 2.58 -16.52
N GLU A 160 9.64 3.36 -17.56
CA GLU A 160 8.33 3.96 -17.79
C GLU A 160 7.37 2.99 -18.48
N ASN A 161 6.09 3.12 -18.19
CA ASN A 161 5.02 2.44 -18.92
C ASN A 161 4.68 3.16 -20.24
N SER A 162 3.66 2.67 -20.95
CA SER A 162 3.21 3.24 -22.23
C SER A 162 2.66 4.68 -22.15
N LYS A 163 2.42 5.19 -20.94
CA LYS A 163 1.93 6.55 -20.64
C LYS A 163 3.03 7.44 -20.09
N THR A 164 4.30 7.04 -20.28
CA THR A 164 5.51 7.72 -19.79
C THR A 164 5.58 7.83 -18.25
N TYR A 165 4.81 7.02 -17.52
CA TYR A 165 4.86 6.98 -16.05
C TYR A 165 5.87 5.95 -15.57
N ARG A 166 6.79 6.37 -14.70
CA ARG A 166 7.62 5.48 -13.89
C ARG A 166 7.17 5.58 -12.44
N GLY A 167 6.73 4.46 -11.88
CA GLY A 167 6.39 4.38 -10.46
C GLY A 167 7.54 4.75 -9.53
N PRO A 168 7.27 4.99 -8.24
CA PRO A 168 8.30 5.27 -7.24
C PRO A 168 8.92 3.98 -6.69
N ILE A 169 10.15 4.08 -6.17
CA ILE A 169 10.69 3.04 -5.28
C ILE A 169 9.89 3.07 -3.99
N GLU A 170 9.37 1.91 -3.60
CA GLU A 170 8.61 1.74 -2.36
C GLU A 170 9.33 0.82 -1.41
N LEU A 171 9.33 1.18 -0.14
CA LEU A 171 9.78 0.35 0.97
C LEU A 171 8.70 0.35 2.05
N SER A 172 8.11 -0.81 2.31
CA SER A 172 7.26 -1.01 3.48
C SER A 172 7.97 -1.91 4.48
N TYR A 173 7.78 -1.64 5.76
CA TYR A 173 8.29 -2.49 6.83
C TYR A 173 7.31 -2.58 7.98
N THR A 174 7.23 -3.75 8.59
CA THR A 174 6.34 -4.00 9.72
C THR A 174 7.10 -4.61 10.88
N ALA A 175 6.67 -4.31 12.09
CA ALA A 175 7.13 -4.97 13.31
C ALA A 175 5.96 -5.09 14.28
N GLY A 176 5.79 -6.25 14.89
CA GLY A 176 4.64 -6.47 15.76
C GLY A 176 4.65 -7.81 16.46
N PHE A 177 3.52 -8.10 17.09
CA PHE A 177 3.30 -9.34 17.80
C PHE A 177 2.04 -10.03 17.31
N MET A 178 2.03 -11.35 17.42
CA MET A 178 0.86 -12.19 17.25
C MET A 178 0.70 -13.04 18.50
N TYR A 179 -0.54 -13.14 18.99
CA TYR A 179 -0.91 -14.02 20.08
C TYR A 179 -1.98 -15.01 19.61
N ARG A 180 -1.65 -16.30 19.66
CA ARG A 180 -2.57 -17.38 19.30
C ARG A 180 -3.45 -17.71 20.51
N LEU A 181 -4.71 -17.27 20.47
CA LEU A 181 -5.68 -17.53 21.53
C LEU A 181 -6.20 -18.97 21.45
N LEU A 182 -6.52 -19.43 20.24
CA LEU A 182 -6.96 -20.79 19.92
C LEU A 182 -6.16 -21.30 18.72
N ASN A 183 -6.15 -22.60 18.48
CA ASN A 183 -5.44 -23.18 17.33
C ASN A 183 -5.87 -22.59 15.97
N TRP A 184 -7.08 -22.05 15.89
CA TRP A 184 -7.67 -21.44 14.70
C TRP A 184 -7.82 -19.92 14.81
N LEU A 185 -7.53 -19.29 15.96
CA LEU A 185 -7.76 -17.85 16.18
C LEU A 185 -6.52 -17.18 16.80
N SER A 186 -6.04 -16.15 16.12
CA SER A 186 -4.94 -15.30 16.57
C SER A 186 -5.31 -13.83 16.52
N PHE A 187 -4.74 -13.04 17.42
CA PHE A 187 -4.78 -11.58 17.39
C PHE A 187 -3.39 -11.03 17.10
N ASN A 188 -3.32 -9.87 16.48
CA ASN A 188 -2.06 -9.20 16.20
C ASN A 188 -2.13 -7.69 16.42
N GLY A 189 -0.99 -7.14 16.79
CA GLY A 189 -0.74 -5.71 16.81
C GLY A 189 0.58 -5.42 16.12
N ASN A 190 0.60 -4.48 15.15
CA ASN A 190 1.78 -4.18 14.37
C ASN A 190 1.97 -2.66 14.20
N TYR A 191 3.20 -2.25 14.07
CA TYR A 191 3.59 -0.99 13.47
C TYR A 191 3.90 -1.22 11.98
N LEU A 192 3.46 -0.31 11.12
CA LEU A 192 3.80 -0.26 9.71
C LEU A 192 4.51 1.06 9.44
N GLY A 193 5.67 1.01 8.82
CA GLY A 193 6.32 2.15 8.20
C GLY A 193 6.34 2.00 6.69
N PHE A 194 6.22 3.12 5.99
CA PHE A 194 6.24 3.18 4.54
C PHE A 194 7.08 4.37 4.09
N TYR A 195 7.89 4.13 3.07
CA TYR A 195 8.67 5.11 2.36
C TYR A 195 8.44 4.94 0.87
N GLN A 196 8.24 6.06 0.18
CA GLN A 196 8.08 6.12 -1.26
C GLN A 196 8.97 7.23 -1.80
N SER A 197 9.78 6.96 -2.81
CA SER A 197 10.52 7.99 -3.54
C SER A 197 9.58 8.83 -4.43
N ALA A 198 10.13 9.80 -5.15
CA ALA A 198 9.39 10.38 -6.26
C ALA A 198 9.11 9.35 -7.36
N ALA A 199 7.93 9.43 -7.95
CA ALA A 199 7.62 8.89 -9.26
C ALA A 199 8.07 9.88 -10.35
N ALA A 200 7.91 9.49 -11.62
CA ALA A 200 8.22 10.37 -12.73
C ALA A 200 7.23 10.24 -13.88
N TRP A 201 7.07 11.32 -14.63
CA TRP A 201 6.37 11.40 -15.90
C TRP A 201 7.31 11.95 -16.96
N ASP A 202 7.55 11.22 -18.04
CA ASP A 202 8.38 11.69 -19.17
C ASP A 202 9.80 12.10 -18.69
N GLY A 203 10.36 11.33 -17.76
CA GLY A 203 11.61 11.61 -17.07
C GLY A 203 11.58 12.71 -16.01
N GLU A 204 10.51 13.50 -15.90
CA GLU A 204 10.37 14.59 -14.93
C GLU A 204 9.73 14.11 -13.62
N ARG A 205 10.12 14.73 -12.51
CA ARG A 205 9.62 14.37 -11.17
C ARG A 205 8.12 14.63 -11.07
N ASP A 206 7.38 13.64 -10.59
CA ASP A 206 5.97 13.84 -10.21
C ASP A 206 5.89 14.56 -8.87
N ILE A 207 5.45 15.83 -8.87
CA ILE A 207 5.53 16.72 -7.69
C ILE A 207 4.67 16.24 -6.52
N ASN A 208 3.57 15.52 -6.77
CA ASN A 208 2.69 15.00 -5.72
C ASN A 208 3.13 13.64 -5.17
N THR A 209 4.37 13.22 -5.43
CA THR A 209 4.90 11.92 -5.00
C THR A 209 6.16 12.08 -4.18
N GLY A 210 6.45 11.08 -3.35
CA GLY A 210 7.55 11.14 -2.41
C GLY A 210 7.03 11.42 -1.01
N LEU A 211 6.89 10.37 -0.22
CA LEU A 211 6.31 10.48 1.11
C LEU A 211 6.84 9.40 2.05
N ARG A 212 6.74 9.67 3.34
CA ARG A 212 6.93 8.71 4.40
C ARG A 212 5.73 8.75 5.33
N TYR A 213 5.20 7.59 5.71
CA TYR A 213 4.15 7.53 6.71
C TYR A 213 4.33 6.32 7.63
N SER A 214 3.64 6.37 8.75
CA SER A 214 3.52 5.21 9.63
C SER A 214 2.12 5.02 10.15
N MET A 215 1.79 3.77 10.45
CA MET A 215 0.48 3.35 10.94
C MET A 215 0.61 2.37 12.10
N ALA A 216 -0.34 2.41 13.03
CA ALA A 216 -0.56 1.33 13.99
C ALA A 216 -1.67 0.42 13.45
N ALA A 217 -1.48 -0.89 13.53
CA ALA A 217 -2.42 -1.88 13.04
C ALA A 217 -2.86 -2.82 14.16
N LEU A 218 -4.15 -3.10 14.23
CA LEU A 218 -4.74 -4.15 15.06
C LEU A 218 -5.50 -5.11 14.15
N GLY A 219 -5.40 -6.40 14.44
CA GLY A 219 -6.04 -7.40 13.60
C GLY A 219 -6.29 -8.73 14.27
N MET A 220 -6.96 -9.57 13.51
CA MET A 220 -7.22 -10.96 13.84
C MET A 220 -6.98 -11.85 12.63
N SER A 221 -6.65 -13.11 12.89
CA SER A 221 -6.48 -14.13 11.85
C SER A 221 -7.19 -15.41 12.24
N LEU A 222 -7.88 -15.99 11.27
CA LEU A 222 -8.62 -17.24 11.36
C LEU A 222 -7.92 -18.28 10.47
N ALA A 223 -7.50 -19.39 11.04
CA ALA A 223 -6.95 -20.52 10.30
C ALA A 223 -7.96 -21.65 10.24
N THR A 224 -8.27 -22.11 9.03
CA THR A 224 -9.12 -23.28 8.79
C THR A 224 -8.28 -24.56 8.71
N LEU A 225 -8.93 -25.72 8.80
CA LEU A 225 -8.25 -27.01 8.65
C LEU A 225 -7.77 -27.27 7.21
N ASP A 226 -8.39 -26.63 6.23
CA ASP A 226 -8.12 -26.83 4.80
C ASP A 226 -6.98 -25.95 4.28
N GLY A 227 -6.13 -25.38 5.16
CA GLY A 227 -5.00 -24.55 4.74
C GLY A 227 -5.37 -23.13 4.28
N ILE A 228 -6.62 -22.70 4.51
CA ILE A 228 -7.05 -21.31 4.31
C ILE A 228 -6.80 -20.51 5.59
N VAL A 229 -6.16 -19.35 5.45
CA VAL A 229 -6.03 -18.33 6.50
C VAL A 229 -6.70 -17.04 6.05
N VAL A 230 -7.58 -16.50 6.88
CA VAL A 230 -8.24 -15.21 6.65
C VAL A 230 -7.81 -14.24 7.74
N SER A 231 -7.27 -13.10 7.37
CA SER A 231 -6.78 -12.06 8.29
C SER A 231 -7.49 -10.74 8.02
N ALA A 232 -7.96 -10.08 9.06
CA ALA A 232 -8.53 -8.74 8.98
C ALA A 232 -7.71 -7.78 9.86
N ASN A 233 -7.33 -6.63 9.31
CA ASN A 233 -6.57 -5.59 10.01
C ASN A 233 -7.22 -4.23 9.79
N VAL A 234 -7.24 -3.43 10.86
CA VAL A 234 -7.52 -1.99 10.79
C VAL A 234 -6.23 -1.26 11.14
N MET A 235 -5.83 -0.33 10.29
CA MET A 235 -4.62 0.46 10.41
C MET A 235 -4.96 1.94 10.53
N PHE A 236 -4.37 2.58 11.53
CA PHE A 236 -4.61 3.97 11.88
C PHE A 236 -3.35 4.78 11.57
N PRO A 237 -3.46 5.91 10.84
CA PRO A 237 -2.33 6.79 10.59
C PRO A 237 -1.76 7.34 11.90
N LEU A 238 -0.43 7.32 12.01
CA LEU A 238 0.31 7.89 13.14
C LEU A 238 1.07 9.15 12.72
N THR A 239 1.82 9.04 11.62
CA THR A 239 2.61 10.14 11.06
C THR A 239 2.56 10.08 9.54
N GLN A 240 2.64 11.24 8.90
CA GLN A 240 2.83 11.38 7.46
C GLN A 240 3.66 12.63 7.19
N GLU A 241 4.54 12.54 6.21
CA GLU A 241 5.37 13.64 5.75
C GLU A 241 5.70 13.47 4.28
N THR A 242 5.57 14.54 3.51
CA THR A 242 6.06 14.61 2.13
C THR A 242 7.58 14.80 2.14
N LEU A 243 8.26 14.17 1.20
CA LEU A 243 9.72 14.30 1.08
C LEU A 243 10.14 15.58 0.35
N TYR A 244 9.18 16.24 -0.31
CA TYR A 244 9.39 17.44 -1.11
C TYR A 244 8.29 18.44 -0.75
N ASP A 245 8.67 19.71 -0.55
CA ASP A 245 7.77 20.79 -0.08
C ASP A 245 6.92 21.41 -1.20
N GLU A 246 6.58 20.61 -2.22
CA GLU A 246 5.88 21.06 -3.43
C GLU A 246 4.62 20.21 -3.64
N GLY A 247 3.43 20.75 -3.35
CA GLY A 247 2.15 20.13 -3.73
C GLY A 247 1.11 19.95 -2.61
N ASP A 248 -0.12 19.65 -3.03
CA ASP A 248 -1.26 19.33 -2.16
C ASP A 248 -1.28 17.82 -1.88
N ALA A 249 -0.51 17.40 -0.86
CA ALA A 249 -0.40 15.98 -0.54
C ALA A 249 -1.68 15.43 0.09
N ILE A 250 -2.09 14.27 -0.40
CA ILE A 250 -3.23 13.51 0.12
C ILE A 250 -2.89 12.98 1.53
N GLU A 251 -3.67 13.35 2.54
CA GLU A 251 -3.59 12.79 3.89
C GLU A 251 -4.12 11.35 3.89
N PHE A 252 -3.37 10.40 4.44
CA PHE A 252 -3.85 9.03 4.59
C PHE A 252 -4.86 8.95 5.74
N GLY A 253 -6.06 8.45 5.41
CA GLY A 253 -7.06 8.03 6.37
C GLY A 253 -6.79 6.63 6.92
N ASN A 254 -7.82 6.02 7.49
CA ASN A 254 -7.74 4.64 7.95
C ASN A 254 -7.59 3.68 6.76
N LEU A 255 -6.83 2.60 6.97
CA LEU A 255 -6.71 1.49 6.03
C LEU A 255 -7.29 0.22 6.67
N VAL A 256 -8.23 -0.42 5.97
CA VAL A 256 -8.77 -1.72 6.36
C VAL A 256 -8.27 -2.76 5.35
N SER A 257 -7.68 -3.85 5.83
CA SER A 257 -7.17 -4.93 4.98
C SER A 257 -7.82 -6.25 5.36
N LEU A 258 -8.29 -6.97 4.35
CA LEU A 258 -8.74 -8.36 4.43
C LEU A 258 -7.84 -9.21 3.54
N THR A 259 -7.07 -10.11 4.13
CA THR A 259 -6.19 -11.02 3.37
C THR A 259 -6.71 -12.44 3.52
N THR A 260 -6.94 -13.12 2.40
CA THR A 260 -7.20 -14.56 2.37
C THR A 260 -6.03 -15.25 1.70
N THR A 261 -5.42 -16.21 2.36
CA THR A 261 -4.32 -17.00 1.81
C THR A 261 -4.71 -18.47 1.78
N TYR A 262 -4.46 -19.14 0.66
CA TYR A 262 -4.60 -20.58 0.52
C TYR A 262 -3.25 -21.22 0.24
N SER A 263 -2.92 -22.29 0.96
CA SER A 263 -1.69 -23.07 0.77
C SER A 263 -2.01 -24.47 0.26
N PHE A 264 -1.39 -24.84 -0.86
CA PHE A 264 -1.46 -26.16 -1.51
C PHE A 264 -0.30 -27.05 -1.04
#